data_AF-A0A2V8IUQ4-F1
#
_entry.id   AF-A0A2V8IUQ4-F1
#
_cell.length_a   1.000
_cell.length_b   1.000
_cell.length_c   1.000
_cell.angle_alpha   90.00
_cell.angle_beta   90.00
_cell.angle_gamma   90.00
#
_symmetry.space_group_name_H-M   'P 1'
#
loop_
_entity.id
_entity.type
_entity.pdbx_description
1 polymer ?
#
loop_
_entity_poly.entity_id
_entity_poly.type
_entity_poly.pdbx_seq_one_letter_code
_entity_poly.pdbx_strand_id
1 'polypeptide(L)'
;MLKEIGDQPVAVLAVWEPMLPTDWTSPTGFVLRRMRDRRVRQYWDPNHLIARRMGIDARAPQPEPDCCERHGILWDLAAVYPPGAMWTDRMPAAVLINGPIVHIAAEIANRVRAARSGQ
;
A
#
# COMPACT_ATOMS: atom_id res chain seq x y z
N MET A 1 6.90 10.26 9.39
CA MET A 1 6.94 8.89 9.94
C MET A 1 7.88 7.94 9.19
N LEU A 2 8.22 8.19 7.91
CA LEU A 2 9.13 7.33 7.11
C LEU A 2 10.50 7.95 6.77
N LYS A 3 10.84 9.15 7.28
CA LYS A 3 11.97 9.97 6.78
C LYS A 3 13.40 9.41 6.98
N GLU A 4 13.60 8.29 7.67
CA GLU A 4 14.92 7.83 8.14
C GLU A 4 15.26 6.38 7.76
N ILE A 5 14.82 5.91 6.59
CA ILE A 5 15.03 4.52 6.19
C ILE A 5 15.79 4.54 4.85
N GLY A 6 17.06 4.09 4.85
CA GLY A 6 18.02 4.21 3.74
C GLY A 6 17.62 3.58 2.40
N ASP A 7 18.52 3.65 1.40
CA ASP A 7 18.30 3.50 -0.05
C ASP A 7 18.00 2.08 -0.58
N GLN A 8 17.30 1.26 0.21
CA GLN A 8 17.01 -0.11 -0.17
C GLN A 8 15.90 -0.22 -1.24
N PRO A 9 16.00 -1.18 -2.18
CA PRO A 9 15.11 -1.31 -3.34
C PRO A 9 13.74 -1.93 -3.00
N VAL A 10 13.11 -1.46 -1.93
CA VAL A 10 11.74 -1.81 -1.53
C VAL A 10 10.78 -0.82 -2.20
N ALA A 11 9.62 -1.29 -2.64
CA ALA A 11 8.55 -0.42 -3.15
C ALA A 11 7.33 -0.49 -2.24
N VAL A 12 6.71 0.67 -1.96
CA VAL A 12 5.44 0.75 -1.26
C VAL A 12 4.42 1.36 -2.20
N LEU A 13 3.32 0.66 -2.43
CA LEU A 13 2.17 1.18 -3.14
C LEU A 13 1.11 1.57 -2.12
N ALA A 14 0.73 2.83 -2.07
CA ALA A 14 -0.37 3.32 -1.24
C ALA A 14 -1.51 3.75 -2.17
N VAL A 15 -2.66 3.12 -2.01
CA VAL A 15 -3.86 3.34 -2.84
C VAL A 15 -4.92 4.00 -1.96
N TRP A 16 -5.36 5.17 -2.37
CA TRP A 16 -6.39 5.95 -1.69
C TRP A 16 -7.70 5.83 -2.45
N GLU A 17 -8.80 5.55 -1.74
CA GLU A 17 -10.09 5.18 -2.32
C GLU A 17 -11.20 6.16 -1.91
N PRO A 18 -12.16 6.48 -2.80
CA PRO A 18 -13.36 7.20 -2.40
C PRO A 18 -14.35 6.25 -1.73
N MET A 19 -14.46 6.31 -0.40
CA MET A 19 -15.35 5.42 0.36
C MET A 19 -16.65 6.08 0.79
N LEU A 20 -16.68 7.41 0.80
CA LEU A 20 -17.85 8.20 1.10
C LEU A 20 -18.35 8.92 -0.16
N PRO A 21 -19.66 9.19 -0.27
CA PRO A 21 -20.22 10.01 -1.34
C PRO A 21 -19.62 11.41 -1.45
N THR A 22 -18.87 11.86 -0.45
CA THR A 22 -18.18 13.15 -0.36
C THR A 22 -16.71 13.11 -0.75
N ASP A 23 -16.15 11.93 -1.04
CA ASP A 23 -14.74 11.75 -1.36
C ASP A 23 -14.48 12.03 -2.85
N TRP A 24 -14.64 13.29 -3.25
CA TRP A 24 -14.57 13.67 -4.67
C TRP A 24 -13.14 13.84 -5.19
N THR A 25 -12.18 13.98 -4.28
CA THR A 25 -10.80 14.30 -4.62
C THR A 25 -9.84 13.49 -3.77
N SER A 26 -8.63 13.29 -4.29
CA SER A 26 -7.53 12.67 -3.54
C SER A 26 -7.30 13.34 -2.19
N PRO A 27 -6.75 12.61 -1.20
CA PRO A 27 -6.35 13.19 0.08
C PRO A 27 -5.47 14.44 -0.08
N THR A 28 -5.64 15.40 0.82
CA THR A 28 -4.89 16.66 0.77
C THR A 28 -3.37 16.44 0.84
N GLY A 29 -2.61 17.40 0.34
CA GLY A 29 -1.13 17.34 0.38
C GLY A 29 -0.55 17.16 1.79
N PHE A 30 -1.28 17.55 2.84
CA PHE A 30 -0.87 17.30 4.23
C PHE A 30 -0.98 15.82 4.62
N VAL A 31 -2.01 15.11 4.17
CA VAL A 31 -2.14 13.65 4.34
C VAL A 31 -1.03 12.94 3.57
N LEU A 32 -0.90 13.25 2.28
CA LEU A 32 0.13 12.65 1.41
C LEU A 32 1.55 12.90 1.95
N ARG A 33 1.79 14.05 2.60
CA ARG A 33 3.08 14.40 3.20
C ARG A 33 3.54 13.47 4.32
N ARG A 34 2.62 12.75 4.98
CA ARG A 34 2.97 11.81 6.04
C ARG A 34 3.78 10.61 5.52
N MET A 35 3.59 10.27 4.23
CA MET A 35 4.28 9.19 3.51
C MET A 35 5.18 9.70 2.38
N ARG A 36 5.94 10.77 2.61
CA ARG A 36 6.87 11.36 1.61
C ARG A 36 8.15 10.56 1.32
N ASP A 37 8.19 9.27 1.65
CA ASP A 37 9.36 8.43 1.35
C ASP A 37 9.45 8.19 -0.17
N ARG A 38 10.66 8.23 -0.73
CA ARG A 38 10.92 8.07 -2.17
C ARG A 38 10.42 6.73 -2.74
N ARG A 39 10.31 5.71 -1.88
CA ARG A 39 9.84 4.38 -2.24
C ARG A 39 8.33 4.24 -2.22
N VAL A 40 7.62 5.20 -1.61
CA VAL A 40 6.17 5.20 -1.58
C VAL A 40 5.64 5.87 -2.84
N ARG A 41 4.90 5.09 -3.63
CA ARG A 41 4.07 5.59 -4.72
C ARG A 41 2.64 5.66 -4.22
N GLN A 42 2.10 6.87 -4.19
CA GLN A 42 0.74 7.15 -3.73
C GLN A 42 -0.15 7.37 -4.96
N TYR A 43 -1.27 6.64 -5.04
CA TYR A 43 -2.24 6.76 -6.11
C TYR A 43 -3.63 7.02 -5.55
N TRP A 44 -4.34 7.93 -6.21
CA TRP A 44 -5.78 8.09 -6.04
C TRP A 44 -6.50 7.18 -7.03
N ASP A 45 -7.35 6.29 -6.56
CA ASP A 45 -8.04 5.29 -7.37
C ASP A 45 -9.56 5.52 -7.36
N PRO A 46 -10.07 6.58 -8.01
CA PRO A 46 -11.48 6.94 -7.93
C PRO A 46 -12.42 5.91 -8.58
N ASN A 47 -11.87 4.98 -9.36
CA ASN A 47 -12.62 3.96 -10.09
C ASN A 47 -12.39 2.56 -9.51
N HIS A 48 -11.71 2.44 -8.36
CA HIS A 48 -11.41 1.19 -7.66
C HIS A 48 -10.66 0.16 -8.52
N LEU A 49 -9.94 0.58 -9.56
CA LEU A 49 -9.33 -0.33 -10.54
C LEU A 49 -8.13 -1.06 -9.94
N ILE A 50 -7.28 -0.34 -9.24
CA ILE A 50 -6.12 -0.87 -8.54
C ILE A 50 -6.63 -1.73 -7.39
N ALA A 51 -7.48 -1.22 -6.48
CA ALA A 51 -7.96 -1.99 -5.34
C ALA A 51 -8.65 -3.31 -5.74
N ARG A 52 -9.49 -3.30 -6.79
CA ARG A 52 -10.09 -4.54 -7.31
C ARG A 52 -9.05 -5.51 -7.85
N ARG A 53 -8.05 -5.02 -8.61
CA ARG A 53 -6.96 -5.87 -9.10
C ARG A 53 -6.15 -6.45 -7.94
N MET A 54 -5.90 -5.67 -6.88
CA MET A 54 -5.22 -6.14 -5.68
C MET A 54 -5.98 -7.28 -5.00
N GLY A 55 -7.31 -7.16 -4.88
CA GLY A 55 -8.17 -8.23 -4.36
C GLY A 55 -8.20 -9.48 -5.24
N ILE A 56 -8.29 -9.33 -6.57
CA ILE A 56 -8.29 -10.46 -7.52
C ILE A 56 -6.97 -11.23 -7.49
N ASP A 57 -5.84 -10.51 -7.43
CA ASP A 57 -4.51 -11.12 -7.46
C ASP A 57 -4.04 -11.62 -6.08
N ALA A 58 -4.83 -11.36 -5.02
CA ALA A 58 -4.52 -11.73 -3.65
C ALA A 58 -4.41 -13.24 -3.50
N ARG A 59 -3.22 -13.72 -3.08
CA ARG A 59 -2.94 -15.15 -2.93
C ARG A 59 -1.80 -15.41 -1.96
N ALA A 60 -1.83 -16.57 -1.29
CA ALA A 60 -0.70 -17.06 -0.53
C ALA A 60 0.59 -17.07 -1.41
N PRO A 61 1.75 -16.70 -0.87
CA PRO A 61 2.06 -16.46 0.55
C PRO A 61 1.80 -15.01 1.03
N GLN A 62 1.12 -14.17 0.24
CA GLN A 62 0.82 -12.81 0.70
C GLN A 62 -0.09 -12.86 1.94
N PRO A 63 0.09 -11.97 2.92
CA PRO A 63 -0.83 -11.84 4.05
C PRO A 63 -2.25 -11.48 3.58
N GLU A 64 -3.28 -12.00 4.24
CA GLU A 64 -4.63 -11.46 4.04
C GLU A 64 -4.75 -10.13 4.79
N PRO A 65 -5.39 -9.10 4.20
CA PRO A 65 -5.64 -7.86 4.92
C PRO A 65 -6.59 -8.13 6.10
N ASP A 66 -6.21 -7.70 7.30
CA ASP A 66 -7.00 -7.93 8.53
C ASP A 66 -8.31 -7.14 8.55
N CYS A 67 -8.54 -6.28 7.55
CA CYS A 67 -9.66 -5.37 7.52
C CYS A 67 -9.96 -4.84 6.12
N CYS A 68 -10.93 -3.94 6.13
CA CYS A 68 -11.01 -2.81 5.19
C CYS A 68 -11.52 -3.18 3.81
N GLU A 69 -12.38 -4.19 3.76
CA GLU A 69 -13.25 -4.40 2.61
C GLU A 69 -14.60 -3.71 2.86
N ARG A 70 -15.06 -2.94 1.87
CA ARG A 70 -16.43 -2.42 1.84
C ARG A 70 -16.96 -2.59 0.42
N HIS A 71 -18.09 -3.29 0.29
CA HIS A 71 -18.68 -3.65 -1.01
C HIS A 71 -17.72 -4.38 -1.97
N GLY A 72 -16.86 -5.28 -1.49
CA GLY A 72 -15.89 -5.98 -2.35
C GLY A 72 -14.63 -5.20 -2.68
N ILE A 73 -14.45 -4.00 -2.11
CA ILE A 73 -13.34 -3.11 -2.41
C ILE A 73 -12.50 -2.92 -1.15
N LEU A 74 -11.21 -3.27 -1.26
CA LEU A 74 -10.20 -2.94 -0.26
C LEU A 74 -9.93 -1.43 -0.29
N TRP A 75 -10.03 -0.75 0.84
CA TRP A 75 -9.94 0.72 0.87
C TRP A 75 -8.78 1.27 1.70
N ASP A 76 -8.25 2.42 1.24
CA ASP A 76 -7.08 3.11 1.78
C ASP A 76 -5.94 2.15 2.12
N LEU A 77 -5.53 1.33 1.15
CA LEU A 77 -4.67 0.19 1.39
C LEU A 77 -3.20 0.50 1.02
N ALA A 78 -2.26 -0.03 1.80
CA ALA A 78 -0.86 -0.09 1.39
C ALA A 78 -0.40 -1.53 1.13
N ALA A 79 0.37 -1.71 0.07
CA ALA A 79 1.15 -2.91 -0.18
C ALA A 79 2.65 -2.60 -0.15
N VAL A 80 3.42 -3.46 0.51
CA VAL A 80 4.89 -3.40 0.52
C VAL A 80 5.44 -4.57 -0.27
N TYR A 81 6.25 -4.27 -1.27
CA TYR A 81 6.85 -5.27 -2.15
C TYR A 81 8.36 -5.40 -1.86
N PRO A 82 8.86 -6.64 -1.74
CA PRO A 82 10.28 -6.87 -1.49
C PRO A 82 11.13 -6.47 -2.71
N PRO A 83 12.44 -6.27 -2.52
CA PRO A 83 13.40 -6.15 -3.61
C PRO A 83 13.23 -7.23 -4.68
N GLY A 84 13.30 -6.83 -5.95
CA GLY A 84 13.19 -7.75 -7.09
C GLY A 84 11.77 -8.22 -7.40
N ALA A 85 10.74 -7.75 -6.66
CA ALA A 85 9.35 -8.02 -7.01
C ALA A 85 9.00 -7.41 -8.39
N MET A 86 8.48 -8.24 -9.29
CA MET A 86 8.12 -7.84 -10.65
C MET A 86 6.63 -7.99 -10.87
N TRP A 87 6.05 -7.01 -11.58
CA TRP A 87 4.68 -7.09 -12.08
C TRP A 87 4.69 -7.86 -13.40
N THR A 88 3.86 -8.88 -13.50
CA THR A 88 3.69 -9.68 -14.73
C THR A 88 2.24 -9.51 -15.22
N ASP A 89 1.60 -10.60 -15.64
CA ASP A 89 0.15 -10.72 -15.78
C ASP A 89 -0.60 -10.44 -14.46
N ARG A 90 0.05 -10.61 -13.30
CA ARG A 90 -0.50 -10.37 -11.96
C ARG A 90 0.43 -9.52 -11.12
N MET A 91 -0.12 -8.95 -10.06
CA MET A 91 0.71 -8.30 -9.05
C MET A 91 1.62 -9.31 -8.32
N PRO A 92 2.84 -8.90 -7.93
CA PRO A 92 3.71 -9.72 -7.09
C PRO A 92 3.11 -9.92 -5.70
N ALA A 93 3.55 -10.96 -4.98
CA ALA A 93 3.15 -11.16 -3.59
C ALA A 93 3.75 -10.06 -2.71
N ALA A 94 2.89 -9.34 -2.00
CA ALA A 94 3.31 -8.31 -1.05
C ALA A 94 3.73 -8.95 0.29
N VAL A 95 4.72 -8.38 0.97
CA VAL A 95 5.10 -8.75 2.35
C VAL A 95 4.23 -8.05 3.40
N LEU A 96 3.42 -7.09 2.96
CA LEU A 96 2.36 -6.43 3.70
C LEU A 96 1.29 -6.02 2.70
N ILE A 97 0.03 -6.27 3.01
CA ILE A 97 -1.14 -5.71 2.30
C ILE A 97 -2.21 -5.46 3.35
N ASN A 98 -2.43 -4.20 3.74
CA ASN A 98 -3.39 -3.89 4.81
C ASN A 98 -3.86 -2.43 4.75
N GLY A 99 -4.89 -2.08 5.52
CA GLY A 99 -5.45 -0.74 5.58
C GLY A 99 -6.08 -0.41 6.95
N PRO A 100 -6.78 0.73 7.06
CA PRO A 100 -6.52 1.90 6.25
C PRO A 100 -5.11 2.43 6.57
N ILE A 101 -4.43 3.02 5.59
CA ILE A 101 -3.03 3.49 5.64
C ILE A 101 -2.71 4.25 6.93
N VAL A 102 -3.63 5.09 7.38
CA VAL A 102 -3.46 5.93 8.57
C VAL A 102 -3.29 5.11 9.86
N HIS A 103 -3.82 3.89 9.91
CA HIS A 103 -3.69 2.98 11.05
C HIS A 103 -2.43 2.10 10.96
N ILE A 104 -2.05 1.69 9.75
CA ILE A 104 -0.94 0.75 9.54
C ILE A 104 0.42 1.40 9.25
N ALA A 105 0.52 2.73 9.23
CA ALA A 105 1.72 3.38 8.74
C ALA A 105 2.99 3.08 9.59
N ALA A 106 2.84 2.68 10.86
CA ALA A 106 3.95 2.16 11.67
C ALA A 106 4.42 0.78 11.21
N GLU A 107 3.48 -0.11 10.84
CA GLU A 107 3.80 -1.42 10.28
C GLU A 107 4.49 -1.29 8.93
N ILE A 108 3.99 -0.41 8.04
CA ILE A 108 4.66 -0.07 6.77
C ILE A 108 6.13 0.29 7.05
N ALA A 109 6.37 1.20 8.01
CA ALA A 109 7.72 1.61 8.37
C ALA A 109 8.59 0.43 8.85
N ASN A 110 8.02 -0.46 9.67
CA ASN A 110 8.72 -1.65 10.17
C ASN A 110 9.04 -2.65 9.06
N ARG A 111 8.14 -2.90 8.12
CA ARG A 111 8.37 -3.80 6.97
C ARG A 111 9.44 -3.26 6.03
N VAL A 112 9.39 -1.95 5.74
CA VAL A 112 10.43 -1.29 4.94
C VAL A 112 11.79 -1.33 5.66
N ARG A 113 11.82 -1.27 7.00
CA ARG A 113 13.06 -1.47 7.77
C ARG A 113 13.52 -2.93 7.81
N ALA A 114 12.62 -3.89 7.97
CA ALA A 114 12.95 -5.31 8.09
C ALA A 114 13.53 -5.88 6.78
N ALA A 115 13.07 -5.37 5.63
CA ALA A 115 13.66 -5.67 4.34
C ALA A 115 15.16 -5.30 4.25
N ARG A 116 15.69 -4.49 5.19
CA ARG A 116 17.12 -4.15 5.31
C ARG A 116 17.98 -5.25 5.92
N SER A 117 17.39 -6.19 6.66
CA SER A 117 18.12 -7.15 7.50
C SER A 117 18.16 -8.56 6.92
N GLY A 118 17.54 -8.78 5.76
CA GLY A 118 17.47 -10.09 5.08
C GLY A 118 18.51 -10.27 3.98
N GLN A 119 19.68 -9.64 4.11
CA GLN A 119 20.81 -9.78 3.19
C GLN A 119 22.03 -10.32 3.92
#